data_AF-A0A428W2M4-F1
#
_entry.id   AF-A0A428W2M4-F1
#
_cell.length_a   1.000
_cell.length_b   1.000
_cell.length_c   1.000
_cell.angle_alpha   90.00
_cell.angle_beta   90.00
_cell.angle_gamma   90.00
#
_symmetry.space_group_name_H-M   'P 1'
#
loop_
_entity.id
_entity.type
_entity.pdbx_description
1 polymer ?
#
loop_
_entity_poly.entity_id
_entity_poly.type
_entity_poly.pdbx_seq_one_letter_code
_entity_poly.pdbx_strand_id
1 'polypeptide(L)'
;MTLTTGIERIRIRNYRVLRDIELDGLTPVTLLIGANGTGKSTVLDAIEFVFEAVSAGLADAWGRRGGLAGVRSKGAGGPVEIELDCRSWAGLFTYRLVVGERQGFPEVEGEKLSWRHEEESEAFELLDFAYGSGTVRRPGVGAVDEQFVTADILGADTFGRLGVNSQVAAFRRFAAQVRLADGVGRLRSSAAQSPVAALLTDVPETGLYPLLHTSLAEDIRAFSQTGQVIAATHSSWIVNASRLDEVWMMYRDDHGHTQARRAADLPRLVAMAGPGALLGDLWSEGYFGIGDPLARQM
;
A
#
# COMPACT_ATOMS: atom_id res chain seq x y z
N MET A 1 4.34 -17.00 5.92
CA MET A 1 4.93 -16.35 7.12
C MET A 1 4.01 -15.22 7.48
N THR A 2 3.59 -15.13 8.74
CA THR A 2 2.74 -14.04 9.22
C THR A 2 3.55 -12.74 9.23
N LEU A 3 2.95 -11.62 8.82
CA LEU A 3 3.56 -10.31 8.93
C LEU A 3 3.86 -10.00 10.41
N THR A 4 5.05 -9.50 10.72
CA THR A 4 5.41 -8.99 12.04
C THR A 4 5.13 -7.49 12.15
N THR A 5 5.37 -6.76 11.06
CA THR A 5 5.03 -5.35 10.87
C THR A 5 4.82 -5.11 9.37
N GLY A 6 3.87 -4.25 8.99
CA GLY A 6 3.58 -3.95 7.60
C GLY A 6 2.10 -3.71 7.33
N ILE A 7 1.73 -3.71 6.06
CA ILE A 7 0.37 -3.52 5.57
C ILE A 7 -0.20 -4.91 5.27
N GLU A 8 -1.35 -5.24 5.84
CA GLU A 8 -2.05 -6.52 5.64
C GLU A 8 -3.11 -6.40 4.55
N ARG A 9 -3.73 -5.23 4.43
CA ARG A 9 -4.79 -4.98 3.45
C ARG A 9 -4.74 -3.53 2.99
N ILE A 10 -5.04 -3.32 1.72
CA ILE A 10 -5.31 -2.00 1.16
C ILE A 10 -6.56 -2.04 0.29
N ARG A 11 -7.44 -1.05 0.46
CA ARG A 11 -8.51 -0.75 -0.48
C ARG A 11 -8.32 0.67 -1.03
N ILE A 12 -8.42 0.81 -2.34
CA ILE A 12 -8.24 2.09 -3.04
C ILE A 12 -9.47 2.34 -3.90
N ARG A 13 -10.09 3.50 -3.72
CA ARG A 13 -11.18 3.98 -4.55
C ARG A 13 -10.85 5.33 -5.15
N ASN A 14 -11.23 5.47 -6.41
CA ASN A 14 -11.16 6.72 -7.17
C ASN A 14 -9.76 7.34 -7.27
N TYR A 15 -8.70 6.52 -7.34
CA TYR A 15 -7.31 6.96 -7.35
C TYR A 15 -6.62 6.66 -8.69
N ARG A 16 -6.36 7.68 -9.49
CA ARG A 16 -5.79 7.60 -10.85
C ARG A 16 -6.46 6.49 -11.67
N VAL A 17 -5.75 5.43 -12.07
CA VAL A 17 -6.34 4.35 -12.89
C VAL A 17 -7.23 3.38 -12.08
N LEU A 18 -7.24 3.47 -10.75
CA LEU A 18 -7.91 2.55 -9.83
C LEU A 18 -9.29 3.09 -9.44
N ARG A 19 -10.36 2.41 -9.89
CA ARG A 19 -11.75 2.78 -9.57
C ARG A 19 -12.19 2.30 -8.18
N ASP A 20 -12.07 1.00 -7.94
CA ASP A 20 -12.25 0.33 -6.66
C ASP A 20 -11.45 -0.96 -6.75
N ILE A 21 -10.39 -1.07 -5.96
CA ILE A 21 -9.53 -2.25 -5.93
C ILE A 21 -9.19 -2.56 -4.48
N GLU A 22 -9.11 -3.85 -4.17
CA GLU A 22 -8.81 -4.34 -2.84
C GLU A 22 -7.75 -5.43 -2.94
N LEU A 23 -6.64 -5.23 -2.23
CA LEU A 23 -5.63 -6.25 -2.01
C LEU A 23 -5.65 -6.56 -0.52
N ASP A 24 -6.42 -7.59 -0.17
CA ASP A 24 -6.50 -8.13 1.18
C ASP A 24 -5.55 -9.33 1.31
N GLY A 25 -4.84 -9.44 2.43
CA GLY A 25 -3.92 -10.51 2.78
C GLY A 25 -2.54 -10.39 2.13
N LEU A 26 -2.01 -9.16 2.06
CA LEU A 26 -0.63 -8.88 1.71
C LEU A 26 0.35 -9.60 2.65
N THR A 27 1.51 -9.96 2.11
CA THR A 27 2.50 -10.80 2.77
C THR A 27 3.82 -10.04 2.99
N PRO A 28 4.80 -10.58 3.76
CA PRO A 28 6.11 -9.94 3.94
C PRO A 28 6.86 -9.65 2.63
N VAL A 29 6.61 -10.45 1.59
CA VAL A 29 6.94 -10.12 0.20
C VAL A 29 5.64 -10.10 -0.58
N THR A 30 5.34 -9.02 -1.28
CA THR A 30 4.20 -8.91 -2.20
C THR A 30 4.72 -8.42 -3.54
N LEU A 31 4.47 -9.17 -4.60
CA LEU A 31 4.83 -8.83 -5.98
C LEU A 31 3.58 -8.46 -6.77
N LEU A 32 3.54 -7.23 -7.28
CA LEU A 32 2.55 -6.77 -8.24
C LEU A 32 3.09 -7.02 -9.65
N ILE A 33 2.38 -7.85 -10.43
CA ILE A 33 2.72 -8.19 -11.81
C ILE A 33 1.56 -7.86 -12.75
N GLY A 34 1.82 -7.72 -14.04
CA GLY A 34 0.81 -7.34 -15.02
C GLY A 34 1.35 -6.50 -16.17
N ALA A 35 0.54 -6.33 -17.22
CA ALA A 35 0.86 -5.45 -18.34
C ALA A 35 1.15 -4.00 -17.91
N ASN A 36 1.77 -3.24 -18.80
CA ASN A 36 1.99 -1.81 -18.56
C ASN A 36 0.65 -1.08 -18.38
N GLY A 37 0.64 -0.06 -17.54
CA GLY A 37 -0.56 0.75 -17.31
C GLY A 37 -1.72 0.03 -16.60
N THR A 38 -1.55 -1.19 -16.06
CA THR A 38 -2.61 -1.85 -15.28
C THR A 38 -2.77 -1.30 -13.87
N GLY A 39 -1.86 -0.45 -13.39
CA GLY A 39 -1.99 0.24 -12.09
C GLY A 39 -1.02 -0.21 -11.00
N LYS A 40 -0.01 -1.04 -11.30
CA LYS A 40 1.01 -1.50 -10.32
C LYS A 40 1.68 -0.35 -9.57
N SER A 41 2.28 0.58 -10.30
CA SER A 41 2.90 1.80 -9.74
C SER A 41 1.87 2.68 -9.01
N THR A 42 0.61 2.66 -9.46
CA THR A 42 -0.47 3.42 -8.83
C THR A 42 -0.85 2.87 -7.46
N VAL A 43 -0.80 1.55 -7.25
CA VAL A 43 -0.99 0.94 -5.92
C VAL A 43 0.13 1.35 -4.98
N LEU A 44 1.39 1.28 -5.44
CA LEU A 44 2.55 1.72 -4.64
C LEU A 44 2.44 3.20 -4.26
N ASP A 45 2.12 4.06 -5.22
CA ASP A 45 1.95 5.49 -4.98
C ASP A 45 0.77 5.79 -4.03
N ALA A 46 -0.34 5.04 -4.11
CA ALA A 46 -1.47 5.21 -3.20
C ALA A 46 -1.10 4.91 -1.74
N ILE A 47 -0.31 3.84 -1.51
CA ILE A 47 0.23 3.52 -0.19
C ILE A 47 1.16 4.66 0.28
N GLU A 48 2.08 5.09 -0.59
CA GLU A 48 3.00 6.18 -0.30
C GLU A 48 2.24 7.47 0.06
N PHE A 49 1.21 7.83 -0.71
CA PHE A 49 0.41 9.03 -0.49
C PHE A 49 -0.16 9.10 0.92
N VAL A 50 -0.74 7.99 1.41
CA VAL A 50 -1.30 7.94 2.75
C VAL A 50 -0.24 8.15 3.81
N PHE A 51 0.86 7.38 3.76
CA PHE A 51 1.89 7.47 4.81
C PHE A 51 2.69 8.76 4.76
N GLU A 52 2.88 9.31 3.57
CA GLU A 52 3.46 10.62 3.34
C GLU A 52 2.55 11.73 3.88
N ALA A 53 1.24 11.66 3.66
CA ALA A 53 0.28 12.61 4.21
C ALA A 53 0.28 12.58 5.75
N VAL A 54 0.32 11.38 6.36
CA VAL A 54 0.38 11.21 7.82
C VAL A 54 1.73 11.65 8.40
N SER A 55 2.83 11.52 7.65
CA SER A 55 4.18 11.79 8.18
C SER A 55 4.68 13.22 7.90
N ALA A 56 4.34 13.77 6.74
CA ALA A 56 4.82 15.06 6.25
C ALA A 56 3.71 16.11 6.09
N GLY A 57 2.44 15.70 6.02
CA GLY A 57 1.27 16.58 5.86
C GLY A 57 0.57 16.37 4.51
N LEU A 58 -0.77 16.50 4.53
CA LEU A 58 -1.61 16.22 3.36
C LEU A 58 -1.38 17.23 2.22
N ALA A 59 -1.25 18.52 2.52
CA ALA A 59 -1.04 19.55 1.50
C ALA A 59 0.20 19.28 0.65
N ASP A 60 1.31 18.88 1.27
CA ASP A 60 2.55 18.54 0.57
C ASP A 60 2.41 17.26 -0.26
N ALA A 61 1.81 16.21 0.31
CA ALA A 61 1.60 14.94 -0.37
C ALA A 61 0.66 15.08 -1.58
N TRP A 62 -0.35 15.93 -1.46
CA TRP A 62 -1.28 16.32 -2.51
C TRP A 62 -0.59 17.16 -3.60
N GLY A 63 0.16 18.17 -3.21
CA GLY A 63 0.88 19.07 -4.11
C GLY A 63 1.91 18.34 -4.98
N ARG A 64 2.68 17.41 -4.40
CA ARG A 64 3.65 16.58 -5.13
C ARG A 64 3.02 15.73 -6.23
N ARG A 65 1.73 15.41 -6.11
CA ARG A 65 0.97 14.64 -7.10
C ARG A 65 0.20 15.52 -8.09
N GLY A 66 0.33 16.84 -8.01
CA GLY A 66 -0.34 17.78 -8.92
C GLY A 66 -1.81 18.03 -8.59
N GLY A 67 -2.20 17.82 -7.34
CA GLY A 67 -3.57 18.03 -6.84
C GLY A 67 -4.59 17.02 -7.35
N LEU A 68 -5.90 17.35 -7.28
CA LEU A 68 -6.99 16.40 -7.55
C LEU A 68 -6.89 15.78 -8.94
N ALA A 69 -6.49 16.58 -9.94
CA ALA A 69 -6.35 16.10 -11.32
C ALA A 69 -5.28 15.00 -11.46
N GLY A 70 -4.27 15.01 -10.60
CA GLY A 70 -3.19 14.03 -10.60
C GLY A 70 -3.44 12.83 -9.69
N VAL A 71 -4.38 12.91 -8.74
CA VAL A 71 -4.72 11.78 -7.83
C VAL A 71 -6.06 11.12 -8.12
N ARG A 72 -7.07 11.83 -8.62
CA ARG A 72 -8.41 11.28 -8.84
C ARG A 72 -8.51 10.50 -10.15
N SER A 73 -9.39 9.50 -10.20
CA SER A 73 -9.68 8.82 -11.46
C SER A 73 -10.26 9.72 -12.53
N LYS A 74 -9.77 9.56 -13.77
CA LYS A 74 -10.22 10.35 -14.91
C LYS A 74 -11.72 10.14 -15.16
N GLY A 75 -12.47 11.24 -15.30
CA GLY A 75 -13.92 11.19 -15.51
C GLY A 75 -14.74 10.72 -14.32
N ALA A 76 -14.14 10.57 -13.12
CA ALA A 76 -14.89 10.38 -11.88
C ALA A 76 -15.25 11.71 -11.22
N GLY A 77 -16.38 11.72 -10.52
CA GLY A 77 -16.66 12.68 -9.44
C GLY A 77 -16.25 12.12 -8.07
N GLY A 78 -16.61 12.84 -7.01
CA GLY A 78 -16.40 12.40 -5.63
C GLY A 78 -14.94 12.45 -5.15
N PRO A 79 -14.71 12.07 -3.89
CA PRO A 79 -13.40 12.09 -3.25
C PRO A 79 -12.55 10.86 -3.64
N VAL A 80 -11.25 10.97 -3.37
CA VAL A 80 -10.34 9.84 -3.28
C VAL A 80 -10.55 9.16 -1.93
N GLU A 81 -10.57 7.83 -1.89
CA GLU A 81 -10.68 7.09 -0.64
C GLU A 81 -9.67 5.94 -0.60
N ILE A 82 -8.88 5.88 0.47
CA ILE A 82 -7.90 4.81 0.70
C ILE A 82 -8.07 4.30 2.13
N GLU A 83 -8.15 2.98 2.26
CA GLU A 83 -8.25 2.27 3.53
C GLU A 83 -7.09 1.28 3.65
N LEU A 84 -6.45 1.23 4.82
CA LEU A 84 -5.31 0.38 5.12
C LEU A 84 -5.56 -0.36 6.43
N ASP A 85 -5.32 -1.68 6.42
CA ASP A 85 -5.06 -2.41 7.67
C ASP A 85 -3.57 -2.65 7.79
N CYS A 86 -3.02 -2.26 8.94
CA CYS A 86 -1.60 -2.28 9.22
C CYS A 86 -1.33 -3.01 10.53
N ARG A 87 -0.29 -3.84 10.52
CA ARG A 87 0.30 -4.41 11.73
C ARG A 87 1.56 -3.63 12.09
N SER A 88 1.69 -3.34 13.38
CA SER A 88 2.89 -2.71 13.94
C SER A 88 3.22 -3.32 15.29
N TRP A 89 4.36 -2.91 15.85
CA TRP A 89 4.75 -3.24 17.22
C TRP A 89 3.77 -2.75 18.30
N ALA A 90 2.87 -1.82 17.97
CA ALA A 90 1.88 -1.28 18.91
C ALA A 90 0.51 -1.96 18.80
N GLY A 91 0.33 -2.89 17.86
CA GLY A 91 -0.95 -3.55 17.57
C GLY A 91 -1.40 -3.31 16.13
N LEU A 92 -2.69 -3.57 15.91
CA LEU A 92 -3.34 -3.56 14.60
C LEU A 92 -4.09 -2.25 14.42
N PHE A 93 -3.88 -1.61 13.28
CA PHE A 93 -4.50 -0.34 12.91
C PHE A 93 -5.35 -0.50 11.67
N THR A 94 -6.54 0.09 11.67
CA THR A 94 -7.34 0.34 10.47
C THR A 94 -7.40 1.84 10.26
N TYR A 95 -6.83 2.32 9.15
CA TYR A 95 -6.81 3.73 8.80
C TYR A 95 -7.57 3.97 7.50
N ARG A 96 -8.53 4.89 7.53
CA ARG A 96 -9.32 5.30 6.36
C ARG A 96 -9.13 6.79 6.15
N LEU A 97 -8.77 7.16 4.93
CA LEU A 97 -8.57 8.54 4.50
C LEU A 97 -9.44 8.82 3.26
N VAL A 98 -10.28 9.84 3.35
CA VAL A 98 -11.16 10.33 2.29
C VAL A 98 -10.81 11.80 2.02
N VAL A 99 -10.31 12.07 0.81
CA VAL A 99 -9.79 13.38 0.43
C VAL A 99 -10.53 13.92 -0.79
N GLY A 100 -11.11 15.10 -0.63
CA GLY A 100 -11.72 15.90 -1.67
C GLY A 100 -10.84 17.07 -2.09
N GLU A 101 -11.45 18.02 -2.79
CA GLU A 101 -10.83 19.30 -3.11
C GLU A 101 -11.84 20.42 -2.89
N ARG A 102 -11.38 21.50 -2.25
CA ARG A 102 -12.12 22.75 -2.16
C ARG A 102 -11.23 23.90 -2.57
N GLN A 103 -11.66 24.65 -3.59
CA GLN A 103 -10.93 25.81 -4.13
C GLN A 103 -9.48 25.50 -4.53
N GLY A 104 -9.21 24.30 -5.05
CA GLY A 104 -7.86 23.87 -5.47
C GLY A 104 -6.98 23.32 -4.34
N PHE A 105 -7.44 23.33 -3.09
CA PHE A 105 -6.73 22.78 -1.94
C PHE A 105 -7.34 21.44 -1.51
N PRO A 106 -6.53 20.52 -0.96
CA PRO A 106 -7.07 19.26 -0.44
C PRO A 106 -8.01 19.54 0.73
N GLU A 107 -9.05 18.72 0.85
CA GLU A 107 -9.97 18.76 1.97
C GLU A 107 -10.16 17.35 2.51
N VAL A 108 -9.96 17.16 3.80
CA VAL A 108 -10.23 15.91 4.51
C VAL A 108 -11.74 15.79 4.66
N GLU A 109 -12.38 15.09 3.74
CA GLU A 109 -13.82 14.79 3.81
C GLU A 109 -14.10 13.68 4.85
N GLY A 110 -13.09 12.89 5.20
CA GLY A 110 -13.15 11.90 6.26
C GLY A 110 -11.77 11.33 6.61
N GLU A 111 -11.48 11.18 7.89
CA GLU A 111 -10.30 10.51 8.40
C GLU A 111 -10.70 9.71 9.64
N LYS A 112 -10.43 8.41 9.61
CA LYS A 112 -10.72 7.52 10.72
C LYS A 112 -9.53 6.62 11.02
N LEU A 113 -9.14 6.55 12.29
CA LEU A 113 -8.11 5.63 12.77
C LEU A 113 -8.70 4.79 13.89
N SER A 114 -8.67 3.47 13.71
CA SER A 114 -9.03 2.51 14.75
C SER A 114 -7.82 1.65 15.09
N TRP A 115 -7.77 1.18 16.34
CA TRP A 115 -6.68 0.36 16.86
C TRP A 115 -7.23 -0.79 17.69
N ARG A 116 -6.57 -1.94 17.64
CA ARG A 116 -6.79 -3.05 18.56
C ARG A 116 -5.50 -3.73 18.93
N HIS A 117 -5.45 -4.28 20.14
CA HIS A 117 -4.41 -5.24 20.50
C HIS A 117 -4.61 -6.54 19.69
N GLU A 118 -3.54 -7.31 19.45
CA GLU A 118 -3.64 -8.53 18.63
C GLU A 118 -4.56 -9.61 19.23
N GLU A 119 -4.60 -9.66 20.57
CA GLU A 119 -5.42 -10.60 21.34
C GLU A 119 -6.88 -10.15 21.48
N GLU A 120 -7.18 -8.89 21.15
CA GLU A 120 -8.51 -8.30 21.28
C GLU A 120 -9.31 -8.42 19.96
N SER A 121 -10.60 -8.71 20.12
CA SER A 121 -11.53 -8.86 18.99
C SER A 121 -12.18 -7.54 18.57
N GLU A 122 -12.37 -6.61 19.49
CA GLU A 122 -12.99 -5.31 19.21
C GLU A 122 -11.94 -4.22 18.97
N ALA A 123 -12.18 -3.37 17.97
CA ALA A 123 -11.34 -2.23 17.67
C ALA A 123 -11.83 -0.97 18.39
N PHE A 124 -10.87 -0.24 18.95
CA PHE A 124 -11.08 1.06 19.57
C PHE A 124 -10.83 2.17 18.54
N GLU A 125 -11.85 3.00 18.29
CA GLU A 125 -11.73 4.19 17.45
C GLU A 125 -10.92 5.26 18.16
N LEU A 126 -9.77 5.63 17.60
CA LEU A 126 -8.85 6.65 18.14
C LEU A 126 -9.14 8.05 17.59
N LEU A 127 -9.53 8.13 16.31
CA LEU A 127 -9.76 9.37 15.58
C LEU A 127 -10.97 9.22 14.65
N ASP A 128 -11.80 10.25 14.57
CA ASP A 128 -12.84 10.41 13.56
C ASP A 128 -12.99 11.90 13.24
N PHE A 129 -12.50 12.33 12.07
CA PHE A 129 -12.44 13.71 11.62
C PHE A 129 -13.06 13.88 10.24
N ALA A 130 -13.74 15.00 10.02
CA ALA A 130 -14.23 15.44 8.72
C ALA A 130 -14.29 16.97 8.68
N TYR A 131 -13.88 17.54 7.55
CA TYR A 131 -13.97 18.97 7.26
C TYR A 131 -13.31 19.86 8.35
N GLY A 132 -12.19 19.40 8.91
CA GLY A 132 -11.45 20.12 9.96
C GLY A 132 -12.07 20.03 11.36
N SER A 133 -13.05 19.17 11.60
CA SER A 133 -13.64 18.94 12.92
C SER A 133 -13.76 17.45 13.22
N GLY A 134 -13.66 17.05 14.48
CA GLY A 134 -13.73 15.63 14.80
C GLY A 134 -13.49 15.32 16.26
N THR A 135 -13.32 14.04 16.54
CA THR A 135 -13.09 13.53 17.90
C THR A 135 -11.77 12.76 17.98
N VAL A 136 -11.05 12.98 19.07
CA VAL A 136 -9.90 12.16 19.48
C VAL A 136 -10.28 11.39 20.72
N ARG A 137 -10.07 10.07 20.71
CA ARG A 137 -10.34 9.21 21.86
C ARG A 137 -9.06 8.56 22.35
N ARG A 138 -8.94 8.48 23.68
CA ARG A 138 -7.84 7.80 24.35
C ARG A 138 -8.39 6.64 25.18
N PRO A 139 -7.87 5.42 25.02
CA PRO A 139 -8.26 4.28 25.84
C PRO A 139 -8.15 4.65 27.34
N GLY A 140 -9.24 4.44 28.09
CA GLY A 140 -9.30 4.71 29.53
C GLY A 140 -9.47 6.18 29.95
N VAL A 141 -9.39 7.16 29.04
CA VAL A 141 -9.56 8.59 29.37
C VAL A 141 -10.86 9.17 28.81
N GLY A 142 -11.31 8.71 27.63
CA GLY A 142 -12.54 9.18 26.97
C GLY A 142 -12.29 9.93 25.65
N ALA A 143 -13.32 10.62 25.16
CA ALA A 143 -13.33 11.37 23.90
C ALA A 143 -13.20 12.88 24.14
N VAL A 144 -12.50 13.57 23.24
CA VAL A 144 -12.38 15.03 23.20
C VAL A 144 -12.70 15.50 21.79
N ASP A 145 -13.57 16.51 21.68
CA ASP A 145 -13.90 17.16 20.42
C ASP A 145 -12.83 18.20 20.09
N GLU A 146 -12.40 18.24 18.84
CA GLU A 146 -11.32 19.08 18.35
C GLU A 146 -11.71 19.75 17.03
N GLN A 147 -11.18 20.95 16.82
CA GLN A 147 -11.42 21.72 15.60
C GLN A 147 -10.11 22.32 15.10
N PHE A 148 -9.78 22.00 13.85
CA PHE A 148 -8.66 22.54 13.13
C PHE A 148 -9.01 23.86 12.44
N VAL A 149 -7.98 24.67 12.22
CA VAL A 149 -8.12 25.97 11.53
C VAL A 149 -8.44 25.77 10.04
N THR A 150 -7.91 24.70 9.44
CA THR A 150 -8.07 24.36 8.04
C THR A 150 -8.46 22.90 7.88
N ALA A 151 -9.16 22.59 6.79
CA ALA A 151 -9.72 21.27 6.54
C ALA A 151 -8.75 20.29 5.86
N ASP A 152 -7.51 20.70 5.59
CA ASP A 152 -6.43 19.87 5.05
C ASP A 152 -5.56 19.21 6.14
N ILE A 153 -5.82 19.53 7.42
CA ILE A 153 -5.05 18.99 8.54
C ILE A 153 -5.54 17.58 8.89
N LEU A 154 -4.60 16.64 8.96
CA LEU A 154 -4.86 15.29 9.45
C LEU A 154 -4.70 15.22 10.97
N GLY A 155 -5.68 14.60 11.63
CA GLY A 155 -5.64 14.23 13.03
C GLY A 155 -4.52 13.23 13.32
N ALA A 156 -4.30 12.24 12.45
CA ALA A 156 -3.23 11.26 12.65
C ALA A 156 -1.84 11.90 12.66
N ASP A 157 -1.59 12.90 11.80
CA ASP A 157 -0.35 13.68 11.84
C ASP A 157 -0.30 14.55 13.10
N THR A 158 -1.34 15.34 13.37
CA THR A 158 -1.35 16.34 14.44
C THR A 158 -1.24 15.72 15.83
N PHE A 159 -2.14 14.81 16.19
CA PHE A 159 -2.12 14.17 17.51
C PHE A 159 -0.97 13.16 17.64
N GLY A 160 -0.50 12.63 16.52
CA GLY A 160 0.72 11.82 16.47
C GLY A 160 1.97 12.62 16.82
N ARG A 161 2.09 13.88 16.36
CA ARG A 161 3.19 14.79 16.72
C ARG A 161 3.12 15.25 18.18
N LEU A 162 1.92 15.58 18.65
CA LEU A 162 1.72 16.05 20.03
C LEU A 162 2.00 14.96 21.07
N GLY A 163 1.93 13.68 20.69
CA GLY A 163 2.20 12.55 21.59
C GLY A 163 1.17 12.37 22.69
N VAL A 164 0.01 13.05 22.59
CA VAL A 164 -1.07 12.99 23.59
C VAL A 164 -1.82 11.65 23.58
N ASN A 165 -1.79 10.95 22.45
CA ASN A 165 -2.34 9.61 22.27
C ASN A 165 -1.21 8.68 21.79
N SER A 166 -0.81 7.72 22.63
CA SER A 166 0.30 6.81 22.37
C SER A 166 0.10 5.95 21.12
N GLN A 167 -1.13 5.53 20.84
CA GLN A 167 -1.47 4.68 19.70
C GLN A 167 -1.42 5.49 18.39
N VAL A 168 -1.95 6.71 18.39
CA VAL A 168 -1.83 7.62 17.22
C VAL A 168 -0.36 7.97 16.95
N ALA A 169 0.41 8.25 18.00
CA ALA A 169 1.85 8.49 17.87
C ALA A 169 2.61 7.26 17.34
N ALA A 170 2.21 6.05 17.76
CA ALA A 170 2.77 4.81 17.24
C ALA A 170 2.44 4.60 15.75
N PHE A 171 1.19 4.83 15.35
CA PHE A 171 0.78 4.77 13.95
C PHE A 171 1.56 5.75 13.07
N ARG A 172 1.73 7.01 13.51
CA ARG A 172 2.56 8.00 12.80
C ARG A 172 4.02 7.58 12.70
N ARG A 173 4.59 6.98 13.75
CA ARG A 173 5.95 6.43 13.72
C ARG A 173 6.09 5.24 12.78
N PHE A 174 5.06 4.41 12.67
CA PHE A 174 4.99 3.33 11.68
C PHE A 174 4.93 3.90 10.26
N ALA A 175 4.06 4.89 10.01
CA ALA A 175 3.95 5.58 8.73
C ALA A 175 5.31 6.14 8.25
N ALA A 176 6.07 6.77 9.17
CA ALA A 176 7.41 7.30 8.86
C ALA A 176 8.46 6.22 8.57
N GLN A 177 8.18 4.94 8.83
CA GLN A 177 9.04 3.80 8.54
C GLN A 177 8.66 3.05 7.25
N VAL A 178 7.61 3.50 6.55
CA VAL A 178 7.28 3.04 5.19
C VAL A 178 8.00 3.92 4.18
N ARG A 179 8.76 3.33 3.25
CA ARG A 179 9.64 4.09 2.35
C ARG A 179 9.53 3.62 0.90
N LEU A 180 9.52 4.57 -0.03
CA LEU A 180 9.76 4.29 -1.45
C LEU A 180 11.26 4.08 -1.69
N ALA A 181 11.59 3.02 -2.41
CA ALA A 181 12.95 2.57 -2.63
C ALA A 181 13.15 2.02 -4.05
N ASP A 182 12.81 2.84 -5.04
CA ASP A 182 12.87 2.43 -6.46
C ASP A 182 14.30 2.16 -6.91
N GLY A 183 14.49 1.02 -7.57
CA GLY A 183 15.79 0.57 -8.05
C GLY A 183 16.66 -0.05 -6.96
N VAL A 184 17.47 -1.02 -7.39
CA VAL A 184 18.32 -1.87 -6.53
C VAL A 184 19.16 -1.11 -5.50
N GLY A 185 19.77 0.02 -5.87
CA GLY A 185 20.63 0.78 -4.97
C GLY A 185 19.87 1.42 -3.81
N ARG A 186 18.69 1.98 -4.07
CA ARG A 186 17.83 2.55 -3.03
C ARG A 186 17.19 1.47 -2.18
N LEU A 187 16.80 0.35 -2.78
CA LEU A 187 16.29 -0.80 -2.04
C LEU A 187 17.31 -1.30 -1.01
N ARG A 188 18.54 -1.62 -1.45
CA ARG A 188 19.61 -2.11 -0.57
C ARG A 188 20.00 -1.10 0.51
N SER A 189 20.17 0.16 0.14
CA SER A 189 20.56 1.22 1.10
C SER A 189 19.44 1.53 2.10
N SER A 190 18.18 1.44 1.70
CA SER A 190 17.04 1.62 2.61
C SER A 190 16.85 0.39 3.51
N ALA A 191 17.00 -0.82 2.99
CA ALA A 191 16.98 -2.05 3.78
C ALA A 191 18.07 -2.09 4.86
N ALA A 192 19.23 -1.48 4.60
CA ALA A 192 20.32 -1.36 5.57
C ALA A 192 20.07 -0.28 6.65
N GLN A 193 19.14 0.64 6.44
CA GLN A 193 18.76 1.65 7.42
C GLN A 193 17.71 1.06 8.35
N SER A 194 17.99 1.02 9.65
CA SER A 194 17.01 0.61 10.67
C SER A 194 16.61 1.82 11.52
N PRO A 195 15.33 2.01 11.86
CA PRO A 195 14.20 1.12 11.55
C PRO A 195 13.53 1.42 10.20
N VAL A 196 13.08 0.35 9.52
CA VAL A 196 12.20 0.38 8.33
C VAL A 196 11.17 -0.73 8.47
N ALA A 197 9.89 -0.37 8.37
CA ALA A 197 8.77 -1.29 8.51
C ALA A 197 8.38 -1.89 7.16
N ALA A 198 8.36 -1.07 6.10
CA ALA A 198 8.04 -1.52 4.76
C ALA A 198 8.81 -0.74 3.68
N LEU A 199 9.16 -1.45 2.60
CA LEU A 199 9.75 -0.89 1.38
C LEU A 199 8.76 -1.07 0.22
N LEU A 200 8.47 0.04 -0.46
CA LEU A 200 7.72 0.07 -1.71
C LEU A 200 8.73 0.26 -2.84
N THR A 201 8.64 -0.52 -3.92
CA THR A 201 9.61 -0.37 -5.00
C THR A 201 9.00 -0.70 -6.36
N ASP A 202 9.16 0.21 -7.32
CA ASP A 202 8.71 0.02 -8.70
C ASP A 202 9.88 -0.38 -9.61
N VAL A 203 9.73 -1.54 -10.27
CA VAL A 203 10.71 -2.16 -11.16
C VAL A 203 12.14 -2.10 -10.59
N PRO A 204 12.39 -2.65 -9.39
CA PRO A 204 13.69 -2.57 -8.70
C PRO A 204 14.85 -3.14 -9.52
N GLU A 205 14.55 -4.05 -10.45
CA GLU A 205 15.50 -4.68 -11.36
C GLU A 205 16.01 -3.74 -12.48
N THR A 206 15.44 -2.55 -12.64
CA THR A 206 15.84 -1.63 -13.72
C THR A 206 17.34 -1.35 -13.70
N GLY A 207 18.00 -1.62 -14.82
CA GLY A 207 19.45 -1.41 -14.97
C GLY A 207 20.32 -2.56 -14.43
N LEU A 208 19.73 -3.64 -13.90
CA LEU A 208 20.45 -4.87 -13.58
C LEU A 208 20.57 -5.78 -14.80
N TYR A 209 21.65 -6.54 -14.85
CA TYR A 209 21.78 -7.65 -15.79
C TYR A 209 20.81 -8.78 -15.39
N PRO A 210 20.10 -9.45 -16.32
CA PRO A 210 19.05 -10.41 -15.99
C PRO A 210 19.44 -11.52 -15.00
N LEU A 211 20.66 -12.07 -15.10
CA LEU A 211 21.12 -13.12 -14.17
C LEU A 211 21.31 -12.62 -12.73
N LEU A 212 21.35 -11.30 -12.50
CA LEU A 212 21.42 -10.70 -11.17
C LEU A 212 20.04 -10.50 -10.53
N HIS A 213 18.95 -10.73 -11.26
CA HIS A 213 17.59 -10.59 -10.72
C HIS A 213 17.32 -11.61 -9.61
N THR A 214 17.92 -12.80 -9.68
CA THR A 214 17.84 -13.81 -8.61
C THR A 214 18.48 -13.30 -7.31
N SER A 215 19.65 -12.66 -7.40
CA SER A 215 20.30 -12.05 -6.23
C SER A 215 19.46 -10.92 -5.64
N LEU A 216 18.78 -10.13 -6.47
CA LEU A 216 17.83 -9.12 -5.99
C LEU A 216 16.63 -9.76 -5.28
N ALA A 217 16.12 -10.89 -5.76
CA ALA A 217 15.06 -11.62 -5.08
C ALA A 217 15.50 -12.18 -3.72
N GLU A 218 16.76 -12.62 -3.60
CA GLU A 218 17.36 -13.02 -2.32
C GLU A 218 17.44 -11.83 -1.35
N ASP A 219 17.85 -10.64 -1.81
CA ASP A 219 17.85 -9.43 -0.98
C ASP A 219 16.45 -9.08 -0.47
N ILE A 220 15.45 -9.12 -1.36
CA ILE A 220 14.03 -8.90 -1.00
C ILE A 220 13.59 -9.90 0.07
N ARG A 221 13.93 -11.19 -0.11
CA ARG A 221 13.59 -12.24 0.85
C ARG A 221 14.29 -12.02 2.19
N ALA A 222 15.57 -11.65 2.18
CA ALA A 222 16.34 -11.40 3.39
C ALA A 222 15.75 -10.24 4.19
N PHE A 223 15.42 -9.12 3.55
CA PHE A 223 14.77 -7.99 4.22
C PHE A 223 13.36 -8.36 4.73
N SER A 224 12.62 -9.20 4.02
CA SER A 224 11.27 -9.62 4.44
C SER A 224 11.21 -10.41 5.75
N GLN A 225 12.38 -10.81 6.30
CA GLN A 225 12.45 -11.42 7.64
C GLN A 225 12.27 -10.39 8.77
N THR A 226 12.53 -9.11 8.49
CA THR A 226 12.48 -8.02 9.50
C THR A 226 11.52 -6.89 9.14
N GLY A 227 11.11 -6.78 7.88
CA GLY A 227 10.10 -5.82 7.41
C GLY A 227 9.28 -6.39 6.26
N GLN A 228 8.62 -5.51 5.52
CA GLN A 228 7.80 -5.87 4.35
C GLN A 228 8.38 -5.29 3.06
N VAL A 229 8.29 -6.02 1.94
CA VAL A 229 8.52 -5.49 0.60
C VAL A 229 7.26 -5.64 -0.24
N ILE A 230 6.78 -4.54 -0.81
CA ILE A 230 5.75 -4.52 -1.84
C ILE A 230 6.41 -3.99 -3.11
N ALA A 231 6.58 -4.85 -4.10
CA ALA A 231 7.32 -4.54 -5.31
C ALA A 231 6.45 -4.71 -6.55
N ALA A 232 6.49 -3.76 -7.47
CA ALA A 232 6.01 -3.97 -8.83
C ALA A 232 7.19 -4.46 -9.69
N THR A 233 7.01 -5.53 -10.46
CA THR A 233 8.10 -6.12 -11.24
C THR A 233 7.62 -6.66 -12.59
N HIS A 234 8.54 -6.65 -13.56
CA HIS A 234 8.38 -7.31 -14.84
C HIS A 234 9.30 -8.53 -15.01
N SER A 235 10.04 -8.88 -13.95
CA SER A 235 11.05 -9.93 -13.97
C SER A 235 10.46 -11.28 -13.59
N SER A 236 10.37 -12.20 -14.56
CA SER A 236 10.05 -13.61 -14.30
C SER A 236 11.02 -14.26 -13.31
N TRP A 237 12.29 -13.86 -13.29
CA TRP A 237 13.29 -14.35 -12.35
C TRP A 237 12.97 -14.00 -10.89
N ILE A 238 12.44 -12.79 -10.63
CA ILE A 238 12.02 -12.40 -9.28
C ILE A 238 10.74 -13.17 -8.91
N VAL A 239 9.82 -13.33 -9.85
CA VAL A 239 8.59 -14.11 -9.64
C VAL A 239 8.89 -15.59 -9.38
N ASN A 240 9.91 -16.16 -10.02
CA ASN A 240 10.37 -17.55 -9.79
C ASN A 240 10.84 -17.79 -8.34
N ALA A 241 11.30 -16.75 -7.64
CA ALA A 241 11.74 -16.82 -6.24
C ALA A 241 10.61 -16.54 -5.22
N SER A 242 9.37 -16.38 -5.69
CA SER A 242 8.20 -16.05 -4.86
C SER A 242 7.27 -17.24 -4.62
N ARG A 243 6.36 -17.08 -3.68
CA ARG A 243 5.27 -18.04 -3.39
C ARG A 243 3.96 -17.58 -4.03
N LEU A 244 3.02 -18.52 -4.21
CA LEU A 244 1.70 -18.24 -4.80
C LEU A 244 0.92 -17.16 -4.05
N ASP A 245 1.04 -17.11 -2.72
CA ASP A 245 0.37 -16.12 -1.87
C ASP A 245 1.03 -14.74 -1.90
N GLU A 246 2.22 -14.63 -2.50
CA GLU A 246 3.00 -13.40 -2.61
C GLU A 246 2.79 -12.68 -3.95
N VAL A 247 2.19 -13.34 -4.96
CA VAL A 247 2.04 -12.79 -6.31
C VAL A 247 0.62 -12.30 -6.56
N TRP A 248 0.49 -11.02 -6.91
CA TRP A 248 -0.75 -10.36 -7.29
C TRP A 248 -0.72 -9.93 -8.75
N MET A 249 -1.71 -10.38 -9.50
CA MET A 249 -1.86 -10.12 -10.93
C MET A 249 -2.80 -8.94 -11.13
N MET A 250 -2.28 -7.87 -11.71
CA MET A 250 -3.02 -6.68 -12.07
C MET A 250 -3.37 -6.69 -13.55
N TYR A 251 -4.65 -6.53 -13.86
CA TYR A 251 -5.18 -6.58 -15.22
C TYR A 251 -6.31 -5.57 -15.40
N ARG A 252 -6.73 -5.31 -16.65
CA ARG A 252 -7.94 -4.55 -16.93
C ARG A 252 -9.07 -5.52 -17.29
N ASP A 253 -10.25 -5.30 -16.74
CA ASP A 253 -11.46 -6.01 -17.16
C ASP A 253 -11.98 -5.50 -18.51
N ASP A 254 -13.08 -6.09 -18.99
CA ASP A 254 -13.73 -5.72 -20.25
C ASP A 254 -14.30 -4.28 -20.26
N HIS A 255 -14.39 -3.65 -19.09
CA HIS A 255 -14.77 -2.24 -18.94
C HIS A 255 -13.56 -1.31 -18.84
N GLY A 256 -12.35 -1.85 -18.99
CA GLY A 256 -11.09 -1.13 -18.91
C GLY A 256 -10.70 -0.76 -17.47
N HIS A 257 -11.40 -1.26 -16.45
CA HIS A 257 -11.08 -0.97 -15.06
C HIS A 257 -10.02 -1.93 -14.52
N THR A 258 -9.11 -1.40 -13.70
CA THR A 258 -8.10 -2.21 -13.05
C THR A 258 -8.73 -3.18 -12.05
N GLN A 259 -8.33 -4.44 -12.14
CA GLN A 259 -8.63 -5.51 -11.21
C GLN A 259 -7.32 -6.12 -10.68
N ALA A 260 -7.38 -6.74 -9.50
CA ALA A 260 -6.29 -7.51 -8.94
C ALA A 260 -6.76 -8.89 -8.50
N ARG A 261 -5.92 -9.91 -8.69
CA ARG A 261 -6.17 -11.26 -8.20
C ARG A 261 -4.87 -11.91 -7.75
N ARG A 262 -4.90 -12.60 -6.62
CA ARG A 262 -3.73 -13.33 -6.14
C ARG A 262 -3.55 -14.66 -6.88
N ALA A 263 -2.31 -15.05 -7.13
CA ALA A 263 -2.01 -16.31 -7.81
C ALA A 263 -2.49 -17.54 -7.00
N ALA A 264 -2.43 -17.47 -5.68
CA ALA A 264 -2.98 -18.51 -4.79
C ALA A 264 -4.50 -18.73 -4.95
N ASP A 265 -5.24 -17.73 -5.43
CA ASP A 265 -6.70 -17.81 -5.62
C ASP A 265 -7.09 -18.41 -6.98
N LEU A 266 -6.11 -18.91 -7.73
CA LEU A 266 -6.30 -19.56 -9.03
C LEU A 266 -5.99 -21.06 -8.90
N PRO A 267 -7.01 -21.93 -8.82
CA PRO A 267 -6.82 -23.37 -8.68
C PRO A 267 -5.90 -23.99 -9.74
N ARG A 268 -5.93 -23.44 -10.96
CA ARG A 268 -5.03 -23.86 -12.05
C ARG A 268 -3.56 -23.61 -11.71
N LEU A 269 -3.22 -22.43 -11.20
CA LEU A 269 -1.84 -22.10 -10.85
C LEU A 269 -1.37 -22.91 -9.65
N VAL A 270 -2.23 -23.12 -8.65
CA VAL A 270 -1.94 -23.99 -7.51
C VAL A 270 -1.61 -25.42 -7.99
N ALA A 271 -2.42 -25.97 -8.91
CA ALA A 271 -2.20 -27.31 -9.45
C ALA A 271 -0.90 -27.42 -10.28
N MET A 272 -0.51 -26.37 -11.00
CA MET A 272 0.70 -26.34 -11.81
C MET A 272 1.97 -26.11 -10.99
N ALA A 273 1.92 -25.27 -9.97
CA ALA A 273 3.07 -24.99 -9.11
C ALA A 273 3.39 -26.14 -8.16
N GLY A 274 2.39 -26.92 -7.73
CA GLY A 274 2.57 -28.06 -6.81
C GLY A 274 3.65 -29.09 -7.24
N PRO A 275 3.70 -29.50 -8.52
CA PRO A 275 4.76 -30.34 -9.08
C PRO A 275 6.16 -29.70 -9.21
N GLY A 276 6.33 -28.43 -8.81
CA GLY A 276 7.61 -27.72 -8.88
C GLY A 276 7.78 -26.74 -10.06
N ALA A 277 6.70 -26.42 -10.79
CA ALA A 277 6.76 -25.39 -11.81
C ALA A 277 7.01 -24.01 -11.19
N LEU A 278 7.89 -23.20 -11.81
CA LEU A 278 8.23 -21.88 -11.32
C LEU A 278 7.21 -20.84 -11.79
N LEU A 279 6.80 -19.94 -10.90
CA LEU A 279 5.69 -19.01 -11.16
C LEU A 279 5.98 -18.01 -12.28
N GLY A 280 7.21 -17.53 -12.38
CA GLY A 280 7.63 -16.60 -13.43
C GLY A 280 7.70 -17.27 -14.80
N ASP A 281 8.07 -18.55 -14.87
CA ASP A 281 8.02 -19.34 -16.11
C ASP A 281 6.56 -19.53 -16.55
N LEU A 282 5.70 -19.98 -15.62
CA LEU A 282 4.26 -20.09 -15.87
C LEU A 282 3.63 -18.77 -16.32
N TRP A 283 4.07 -17.65 -15.74
CA TRP A 283 3.61 -16.32 -16.11
C TRP A 283 4.07 -15.94 -17.53
N SER A 284 5.35 -16.15 -17.84
CA SER A 284 5.95 -15.83 -19.14
C SER A 284 5.39 -16.69 -20.28
N GLU A 285 5.00 -17.92 -19.98
CA GLU A 285 4.38 -18.86 -20.92
C GLU A 285 2.86 -18.67 -21.03
N GLY A 286 2.27 -17.70 -20.33
CA GLY A 286 0.85 -17.33 -20.46
C GLY A 286 -0.13 -18.21 -19.68
N TYR A 287 0.34 -19.08 -18.78
CA TYR A 287 -0.52 -19.98 -18.00
C TYR A 287 -1.36 -19.26 -16.93
N PHE A 288 -1.00 -18.03 -16.59
CA PHE A 288 -1.73 -17.18 -15.65
C PHE A 288 -3.11 -16.77 -16.18
N GLY A 289 -3.28 -16.68 -17.51
CA GLY A 289 -4.55 -16.33 -18.16
C GLY A 289 -5.04 -14.88 -17.96
N ILE A 290 -4.52 -14.17 -16.96
CA ILE A 290 -4.71 -12.74 -16.69
C ILE A 290 -3.39 -12.14 -16.23
N GLY A 291 -3.23 -10.82 -16.38
CA GLY A 291 -1.98 -10.14 -16.00
C GLY A 291 -0.79 -10.51 -16.89
N ASP A 292 -1.03 -11.05 -18.09
CA ASP A 292 0.02 -11.32 -19.08
C ASP A 292 0.70 -9.99 -19.49
N PRO A 293 2.04 -9.89 -19.42
CA PRO A 293 2.76 -8.67 -19.78
C PRO A 293 2.63 -8.29 -21.26
N LEU A 294 2.29 -9.25 -22.11
CA LEU A 294 2.13 -9.11 -23.57
C LEU A 294 0.67 -8.94 -24.01
N ALA A 295 -0.29 -9.01 -23.09
CA ALA A 295 -1.70 -8.79 -23.41
C ALA A 295 -1.86 -7.40 -24.05
N ARG A 296 -2.34 -7.37 -25.31
CA ARG A 296 -2.67 -6.13 -25.99
C ARG A 296 -3.76 -5.42 -25.20
N GLN A 297 -3.49 -4.18 -24.81
CA GLN A 297 -4.54 -3.26 -24.37
C GLN A 297 -5.48 -3.06 -25.57
N MET A 298 -6.67 -3.67 -25.53
CA MET A 298 -7.74 -3.35 -26.47
C MET A 298 -8.34 -1.99 -26.14
#